data_AF-A0A329WG64-F1
#
_entry.id   AF-A0A329WG64-F1
#
_cell.length_a   1.000
_cell.length_b   1.000
_cell.length_c   1.000
_cell.angle_alpha   90.00
_cell.angle_beta   90.00
_cell.angle_gamma   90.00
#
_symmetry.space_group_name_H-M   'P 1'
#
loop_
_entity.id
_entity.type
_entity.pdbx_description
1 polymer ?
#
loop_
_entity_poly.entity_id
_entity_poly.type
_entity_poly.pdbx_seq_one_letter_code
_entity_poly.pdbx_strand_id
1 'polypeptide(L)'
;MIYWLFLAMAIVTEVIGTLSMKHASVSGGVVGMAVMYIMIAASYILLAMAVKKVALGVAYALWEGVGILFITVFSVMWFDESLSLMKVGGLALLITGIMLIKSGTRKAAVKKSAEVVKQMANKAVSVATTKNSKIKEA
;
A
#
# COMPACT_ATOMS: atom_id res chain seq x y z
N MET A 1 8.69 0.89 13.62
CA MET A 1 9.54 -0.01 12.81
C MET A 1 8.75 -1.21 12.27
N ILE A 2 7.93 -1.88 13.08
CA ILE A 2 7.12 -3.05 12.66
C ILE A 2 6.26 -2.85 11.40
N TYR A 3 5.73 -1.65 11.14
CA TYR A 3 4.90 -1.37 9.95
C TYR A 3 5.67 -1.46 8.62
N TRP A 4 6.98 -1.22 8.63
CA TRP A 4 7.84 -1.43 7.46
C TRP A 4 8.08 -2.91 7.21
N LEU A 5 8.10 -3.73 8.27
CA LEU A 5 8.16 -5.19 8.13
C LEU A 5 6.86 -5.74 7.54
N PHE A 6 5.70 -5.24 7.97
CA PHE A 6 4.42 -5.60 7.34
C PHE A 6 4.39 -5.23 5.85
N LEU A 7 4.94 -4.08 5.46
CA LEU A 7 5.07 -3.69 4.06
C LEU A 7 5.99 -4.63 3.27
N ALA A 8 7.14 -4.99 3.85
CA ALA A 8 8.06 -5.93 3.21
C ALA A 8 7.41 -7.31 3.03
N MET A 9 6.71 -7.82 4.04
CA MET A 9 5.99 -9.08 3.95
C MET A 9 4.85 -9.01 2.93
N ALA A 10 4.14 -7.88 2.83
CA ALA A 10 3.10 -7.68 1.83
C ALA A 10 3.64 -7.86 0.40
N ILE A 11 4.79 -7.25 0.11
CA ILE A 11 5.48 -7.39 -1.19
C ILE A 11 5.85 -8.85 -1.44
N VAL A 12 6.46 -9.53 -0.46
CA VAL A 12 6.85 -10.95 -0.62
C VAL A 12 5.64 -11.83 -0.94
N THR A 13 4.55 -11.68 -0.19
CA THR A 13 3.32 -12.45 -0.42
C THR A 13 2.67 -12.12 -1.77
N GLU A 14 2.72 -10.86 -2.21
CA GLU A 14 2.22 -10.46 -3.52
C GLU A 14 3.02 -11.10 -4.66
N VAL A 15 4.35 -11.01 -4.61
CA VAL A 15 5.23 -11.63 -5.61
C VAL A 15 4.96 -13.14 -5.72
N ILE A 16 4.87 -13.84 -4.58
CA ILE A 16 4.57 -15.28 -4.55
C ILE A 16 3.18 -15.57 -5.13
N GLY A 17 2.16 -14.78 -4.74
CA GLY A 17 0.80 -14.93 -5.23
C GLY A 17 0.69 -14.72 -6.74
N THR A 18 1.33 -13.68 -7.27
CA THR A 18 1.32 -13.34 -8.71
C THR A 18 2.11 -14.36 -9.54
N LEU A 19 3.25 -14.86 -9.04
CA LEU A 19 3.98 -15.93 -9.73
C LEU A 19 3.20 -17.25 -9.70
N SER A 20 2.49 -17.55 -8.61
CA SER A 20 1.62 -18.72 -8.52
C SER A 20 0.44 -18.62 -9.50
N MET A 21 -0.12 -17.42 -9.70
CA MET A 21 -1.12 -17.15 -10.73
C MET A 21 -0.58 -17.47 -12.12
N LYS A 22 0.62 -16.96 -12.45
CA LYS A 22 1.26 -17.25 -13.74
C LYS A 22 1.48 -18.75 -13.92
N HIS A 23 1.97 -19.44 -12.90
CA HIS A 23 2.17 -20.88 -12.92
C HIS A 23 0.85 -21.64 -13.11
N ALA A 24 -0.22 -21.26 -12.40
CA ALA A 24 -1.55 -21.86 -12.53
C ALA A 24 -2.12 -21.68 -13.93
N SER A 25 -1.91 -20.50 -14.55
CA SER A 25 -2.36 -20.22 -15.91
C SER A 25 -1.69 -21.11 -16.96
N VAL A 26 -0.44 -21.55 -16.74
CA VAL A 26 0.29 -22.41 -17.69
C VAL A 26 0.03 -23.89 -17.41
N SER A 27 -0.10 -24.27 -16.14
CA SER A 27 -0.27 -25.66 -15.72
C SER A 27 -1.72 -26.14 -15.64
N GLY A 28 -2.70 -25.22 -15.59
CA GLY A 28 -4.10 -25.53 -15.29
C GLY A 28 -4.34 -26.04 -13.86
N GLY A 29 -3.33 -25.93 -12.98
CA GLY A 29 -3.36 -26.51 -11.64
C GLY A 29 -4.21 -25.71 -10.65
N VAL A 30 -5.22 -26.37 -10.06
CA VAL A 30 -6.08 -25.80 -9.00
C VAL A 30 -5.28 -25.36 -7.77
N VAL A 31 -4.18 -26.04 -7.47
CA VAL A 31 -3.27 -25.72 -6.36
C VAL A 31 -2.66 -24.32 -6.53
N GLY A 32 -2.21 -23.97 -7.73
CA GLY A 32 -1.63 -22.65 -7.99
C GLY A 32 -2.65 -21.52 -7.85
N MET A 33 -3.92 -21.76 -8.24
CA MET A 33 -5.01 -20.82 -8.00
C MET A 33 -5.30 -20.64 -6.51
N ALA A 34 -5.32 -21.72 -5.73
CA ALA A 34 -5.54 -21.64 -4.30
C ALA A 34 -4.42 -20.84 -3.60
N VAL A 35 -3.16 -21.11 -3.94
CA VAL A 35 -2.01 -20.36 -3.42
C VAL A 35 -2.10 -18.88 -3.79
N MET A 36 -2.44 -18.56 -5.04
CA MET A 36 -2.66 -17.19 -5.50
C MET A 36 -3.67 -16.46 -4.59
N TYR A 37 -4.87 -17.01 -4.40
CA TYR A 37 -5.91 -16.33 -3.61
C TYR A 37 -5.47 -16.07 -2.17
N ILE A 38 -4.84 -17.06 -1.53
CA ILE A 38 -4.38 -16.93 -0.14
C ILE A 38 -3.29 -15.87 -0.02
N MET A 39 -2.31 -15.90 -0.92
CA MET A 39 -1.16 -14.99 -0.87
C MET A 39 -1.53 -13.55 -1.22
N ILE A 40 -2.40 -13.35 -2.22
CA ILE A 40 -2.90 -12.02 -2.57
C ILE A 40 -3.75 -11.45 -1.43
N ALA A 41 -4.64 -12.25 -0.83
CA ALA A 41 -5.41 -11.80 0.32
C ALA A 41 -4.50 -11.43 1.51
N ALA A 42 -3.50 -12.26 1.81
CA ALA A 42 -2.51 -11.97 2.84
C ALA A 42 -1.74 -10.67 2.56
N SER A 43 -1.32 -10.44 1.31
CA SER A 43 -0.66 -9.22 0.89
C SER A 43 -1.49 -7.96 1.17
N TYR A 44 -2.75 -7.94 0.75
CA TYR A 44 -3.63 -6.79 0.99
C TYR A 44 -3.90 -6.57 2.48
N ILE A 45 -4.02 -7.64 3.27
CA ILE A 45 -4.18 -7.54 4.73
C ILE A 45 -2.92 -6.91 5.37
N LEU A 46 -1.73 -7.36 4.98
CA LEU A 46 -0.45 -6.83 5.48
C LEU A 46 -0.24 -5.38 5.05
N LEU A 47 -0.59 -5.03 3.81
CA LEU A 47 -0.57 -3.66 3.32
C LEU A 47 -1.53 -2.77 4.12
N ALA A 48 -2.76 -3.24 4.38
CA ALA A 48 -3.74 -2.54 5.22
C ALA A 48 -3.21 -2.30 6.64
N MET A 49 -2.37 -3.19 7.18
CA MET A 49 -1.69 -2.94 8.45
C MET A 49 -0.58 -1.89 8.32
N ALA A 50 0.22 -1.93 7.25
CA ALA A 50 1.34 -1.01 7.02
C ALA A 50 0.86 0.46 6.88
N VAL A 51 -0.23 0.69 6.15
CA VAL A 51 -0.79 2.03 5.88
C VAL A 51 -1.36 2.70 7.13
N LYS A 52 -1.50 1.99 8.26
CA LYS A 52 -1.88 2.60 9.55
C LYS A 52 -0.84 3.59 10.08
N LYS A 53 0.43 3.47 9.65
CA LYS A 53 1.53 4.38 10.04
C LYS A 53 2.35 4.90 8.88
N VAL A 54 2.39 4.20 7.76
CA VAL A 54 3.02 4.66 6.52
C VAL A 54 1.98 5.43 5.71
N ALA A 55 2.35 6.58 5.13
CA ALA A 55 1.45 7.33 4.27
C ALA A 55 0.97 6.43 3.12
N LEU A 56 -0.36 6.39 2.90
CA LEU A 56 -0.98 5.47 1.93
C LEU A 56 -0.31 5.52 0.57
N GLY A 57 -0.08 6.72 0.01
CA GLY A 57 0.58 6.88 -1.29
C GLY A 57 2.01 6.33 -1.34
N VAL A 58 2.78 6.44 -0.26
CA VAL A 58 4.14 5.90 -0.19
C VAL A 58 4.11 4.38 -0.09
N ALA A 59 3.23 3.83 0.75
CA ALA A 59 3.07 2.39 0.89
C ALA A 59 2.62 1.73 -0.42
N TYR A 60 1.62 2.31 -1.10
CA TYR A 60 1.14 1.80 -2.38
C TYR A 60 2.21 1.90 -3.48
N ALA A 61 2.92 3.03 -3.57
CA ALA A 61 3.96 3.21 -4.59
C ALA A 61 5.11 2.21 -4.39
N LEU A 62 5.51 1.92 -3.14
CA LEU A 62 6.53 0.92 -2.85
C LEU A 62 6.02 -0.50 -3.07
N TRP A 63 4.79 -0.79 -2.66
CA TRP A 63 4.21 -2.13 -2.81
C TRP A 63 4.08 -2.52 -4.28
N GLU A 64 3.36 -1.74 -5.08
CA GLU A 64 3.19 -1.98 -6.53
C GLU A 64 4.53 -1.89 -7.27
N GLY A 65 5.34 -0.90 -6.90
CA GLY A 65 6.56 -0.59 -7.62
C GLY A 65 7.68 -1.61 -7.42
N VAL A 66 7.88 -2.06 -6.18
CA VAL A 66 8.87 -3.10 -5.87
C VAL A 66 8.33 -4.48 -6.26
N GLY A 67 7.04 -4.72 -6.08
CA GLY A 67 6.35 -5.94 -6.51
C GLY A 67 6.57 -6.23 -7.99
N ILE A 68 6.25 -5.26 -8.86
CA ILE A 68 6.37 -5.44 -10.31
C ILE A 68 7.81 -5.62 -10.78
N LEU A 69 8.78 -5.00 -10.10
CA LEU A 69 10.21 -5.20 -10.37
C LEU A 69 10.60 -6.66 -10.15
N PHE A 70 10.25 -7.23 -8.98
CA PHE A 70 10.55 -8.62 -8.67
C PHE A 70 9.76 -9.59 -9.55
N ILE A 71 8.45 -9.35 -9.75
CA ILE A 71 7.62 -10.16 -10.63
C ILE A 71 8.23 -10.21 -12.03
N THR A 72 8.65 -9.08 -12.58
CA THR A 72 9.26 -9.04 -13.92
C THR A 72 10.56 -9.85 -13.97
N VAL A 73 11.43 -9.70 -12.96
CA VAL A 73 12.69 -10.46 -12.89
C VAL A 73 12.42 -11.96 -12.83
N PHE A 74 11.52 -12.41 -11.96
CA PHE A 74 11.16 -13.82 -11.84
C PHE A 74 10.40 -14.34 -13.07
N SER A 75 9.57 -13.52 -13.72
CA SER A 75 8.89 -13.87 -14.97
C SER A 75 9.88 -14.20 -16.09
N VAL A 76 10.94 -13.41 -16.22
CA VAL A 76 11.99 -13.66 -17.21
C VAL A 76 12.80 -14.90 -16.85
N MET A 77 13.13 -15.09 -15.56
CA MET A 77 13.95 -16.22 -15.12
C MET A 77 13.24 -17.58 -15.13
N TRP A 78 11.95 -17.60 -14.79
CA TRP A 78 11.21 -18.85 -14.56
C TRP A 78 10.25 -19.22 -15.69
N PHE A 79 9.79 -18.23 -16.45
CA PHE A 79 8.81 -18.41 -17.52
C PHE A 79 9.35 -18.00 -18.89
N ASP A 80 10.66 -17.74 -18.99
CA ASP A 80 11.36 -17.34 -20.22
C ASP A 80 10.69 -16.17 -20.95
N GLU A 81 10.06 -15.25 -20.20
CA GLU A 81 9.42 -14.08 -20.79
C GLU A 81 10.46 -13.14 -21.41
N SER A 82 10.18 -12.65 -22.62
CA SER A 82 11.08 -11.72 -23.29
C SER A 82 11.14 -10.36 -22.57
N LEU A 83 12.35 -9.92 -22.25
CA LEU A 83 12.62 -8.60 -21.70
C LEU A 83 13.01 -7.64 -22.82
N SER A 84 12.04 -6.92 -23.40
CA SER A 84 12.31 -5.93 -24.44
C SER A 84 12.92 -4.65 -23.87
N LEU A 85 13.66 -3.92 -24.70
CA LEU A 85 14.17 -2.57 -24.36
C LEU A 85 13.07 -1.62 -23.89
N MET A 86 11.86 -1.74 -24.45
CA MET A 86 10.68 -0.99 -24.00
C MET A 86 10.26 -1.35 -22.58
N LYS A 87 10.23 -2.64 -22.21
CA LYS A 87 9.91 -3.06 -20.83
C LYS A 87 10.92 -2.49 -19.84
N VAL A 88 12.21 -2.51 -20.18
CA VAL A 88 13.29 -1.94 -19.37
C VAL A 88 13.10 -0.42 -19.19
N GLY A 89 12.82 0.31 -20.26
CA GLY A 89 12.51 1.74 -20.19
C GLY A 89 11.30 2.04 -19.31
N GLY A 90 10.25 1.21 -19.39
CA GLY A 90 9.07 1.31 -18.53
C GLY A 90 9.39 1.10 -17.04
N LEU A 91 10.21 0.09 -16.72
CA LEU A 91 10.69 -0.16 -15.34
C LEU A 91 11.52 1.00 -14.81
N ALA A 92 12.39 1.61 -15.63
CA ALA A 92 13.17 2.78 -15.25
C ALA A 92 12.29 4.00 -14.98
N LEU A 93 11.27 4.24 -15.81
CA LEU A 93 10.28 5.31 -15.60
C LEU A 93 9.48 5.06 -14.32
N LEU A 94 9.09 3.82 -14.06
CA LEU A 94 8.38 3.43 -12.85
C LEU A 94 9.19 3.73 -11.59
N ILE A 95 10.47 3.37 -11.56
CA ILE A 95 11.38 3.70 -10.45
C ILE A 95 11.43 5.23 -10.24
N THR A 96 11.53 5.98 -11.34
CA THR A 96 11.52 7.46 -11.30
C THR A 96 10.22 8.00 -10.71
N GLY A 97 9.07 7.45 -11.10
CA GLY A 97 7.76 7.81 -10.55
C GLY A 97 7.65 7.56 -9.04
N ILE A 98 8.16 6.43 -8.55
CA ILE A 98 8.19 6.12 -7.11
C ILE A 98 9.03 7.15 -6.36
N MET A 99 10.20 7.50 -6.89
CA MET A 99 11.09 8.49 -6.27
C MET A 99 10.45 9.87 -6.18
N LEU A 100 9.70 10.28 -7.22
CA LEU A 100 8.92 11.52 -7.22
C LEU A 100 7.80 11.49 -6.18
N ILE A 101 7.01 10.41 -6.09
CA ILE A 101 5.95 10.27 -5.09
C ILE A 101 6.53 10.33 -3.66
N LYS A 102 7.63 9.61 -3.43
CA LYS A 102 8.34 9.62 -2.14
C LYS A 102 8.82 11.02 -1.76
N SER A 103 9.30 11.80 -2.72
CA SER A 103 9.81 13.16 -2.50
C SER A 103 8.68 14.20 -2.36
N GLY A 104 7.59 14.03 -3.12
CA GLY A 104 6.43 14.92 -3.11
C GLY A 104 5.51 14.74 -1.90
N THR A 105 5.59 13.60 -1.20
CA THR A 105 4.83 13.35 0.02
C THR A 105 5.35 14.22 1.17
N ARG A 106 4.92 15.48 1.22
CA ARG A 106 5.16 16.38 2.35
C ARG A 106 4.25 16.00 3.52
N LYS A 107 4.85 15.85 4.71
CA LYS A 107 4.24 15.61 6.03
C LYS A 107 3.12 16.59 6.44
N ALA A 108 2.85 17.61 5.63
CA ALA A 108 1.94 18.73 5.88
C ALA A 108 0.45 18.36 5.79
N ALA A 109 0.04 17.46 4.89
CA ALA A 109 -1.38 17.14 4.70
C ALA A 109 -2.00 16.39 5.89
N VAL A 110 -1.24 15.45 6.49
CA VAL A 110 -1.67 14.69 7.66
C VAL A 110 -1.74 15.57 8.91
N LYS A 111 -0.81 16.52 9.06
CA LYS A 111 -0.81 17.46 10.18
C LYS A 111 -2.02 18.40 10.13
N LYS A 112 -2.36 18.90 8.94
CA LYS A 112 -3.50 19.80 8.70
C LYS A 112 -4.84 19.11 9.01
N SER A 113 -5.07 17.89 8.53
CA SER A 113 -6.32 17.16 8.82
C SER A 113 -6.46 16.80 10.29
N ALA A 114 -5.36 16.42 10.96
CA ALA A 114 -5.37 16.15 12.40
C ALA A 114 -5.64 17.41 13.24
N GLU A 115 -5.09 18.56 12.85
CA GLU A 115 -5.37 19.86 13.49
C GLU A 115 -6.84 20.26 13.30
N VAL A 116 -7.42 20.10 12.10
CA VAL A 116 -8.83 20.39 11.83
C VAL A 116 -9.77 19.53 12.67
N VAL A 117 -9.50 18.22 12.78
CA VAL A 117 -10.31 17.31 13.63
C VAL A 117 -10.22 17.71 15.10
N LYS A 118 -9.02 18.05 15.59
CA LYS A 118 -8.83 18.56 16.97
C LYS A 118 -9.59 19.86 17.22
N GLN A 119 -9.58 20.77 16.25
CA GLN A 119 -10.30 22.04 16.32
C GLN A 119 -11.82 21.83 16.35
N MET A 120 -12.33 20.93 15.51
CA MET A 120 -13.76 20.58 15.50
C MET A 120 -14.19 19.91 16.81
N ALA A 121 -13.38 18.99 17.35
CA ALA A 121 -13.65 18.36 18.63
C ALA A 121 -13.67 19.38 19.78
N ASN A 122 -12.67 20.26 19.87
CA ASN A 122 -12.65 21.32 20.90
C ASN A 122 -13.82 22.29 20.78
N LYS A 123 -14.22 22.64 19.55
CA LYS A 123 -15.39 23.49 19.31
C LYS A 123 -16.69 22.81 19.74
N ALA A 124 -16.85 21.52 19.43
CA ALA A 124 -18.02 20.75 19.85
C ALA A 124 -18.12 20.64 21.39
N VAL A 125 -16.99 20.42 22.07
CA VAL A 125 -16.93 20.40 23.54
C VAL A 125 -17.30 21.77 24.12
N SER A 126 -16.72 22.87 23.64
CA SER A 126 -17.04 24.23 24.09
C SER A 126 -18.54 24.57 23.93
N VAL A 127 -19.16 24.18 22.81
CA VAL A 127 -20.59 24.38 22.57
C VAL A 127 -21.44 23.55 23.54
N ALA A 128 -21.05 22.31 23.81
CA ALA A 128 -21.75 21.44 24.78
C ALA A 128 -21.66 21.98 26.21
N THR A 129 -20.49 22.48 26.65
CA THR A 129 -20.30 23.06 27.99
C THR A 129 -21.10 24.37 28.16
N THR A 130 -21.12 25.22 27.13
CA THR A 130 -21.85 26.50 27.15
C THR A 130 -23.37 26.30 27.13
N LYS A 131 -23.86 25.25 26.46
CA LYS A 131 -25.28 24.88 26.49
C LYS A 131 -25.68 24.35 27.87
N ASN A 132 -24.81 23.58 28.52
CA ASN A 132 -25.08 22.96 29.82
C ASN A 132 -25.04 23.97 30.99
N SER A 133 -24.25 25.04 30.89
CA SER A 133 -24.27 26.13 31.88
C SER A 133 -25.56 26.96 31.79
N LYS A 134 -26.03 27.26 30.58
CA LYS A 134 -27.29 28.00 30.37
C LYS A 134 -28.56 27.25 30.79
N ILE A 135 -28.53 25.91 30.80
CA ILE A 135 -29.66 25.08 31.27
C ILE A 135 -29.68 24.97 32.80
N LYS A 136 -28.55 25.19 33.49
CA LYS A 136 -28.48 25.18 34.97
C LYS A 136 -28.83 26.52 35.62
N GLU A 137 -28.82 27.61 34.85
CA GLU A 137 -29.15 28.97 35.31
C GLU A 137 -30.61 29.38 34.99
N ALA A 138 -31.38 28.51 34.34
CA ALA A 138 -32.81 28.68 34.04
C ALA A 138 -33.66 27.73 34.89
#